data_AF-A0A2V8LLE1-F1
#
_entry.id   AF-A0A2V8LLE1-F1
#
_cell.length_a   1.000
_cell.length_b   1.000
_cell.length_c   1.000
_cell.angle_alpha   90.00
_cell.angle_beta   90.00
_cell.angle_gamma   90.00
#
_symmetry.space_group_name_H-M   'P 1'
#
loop_
_entity.id
_entity.type
_entity.pdbx_description
1 polymer ?
#
loop_
_entity_poly.entity_id
_entity_poly.type
_entity_poly.pdbx_seq_one_letter_code
_entity_poly.pdbx_strand_id
1 'polypeptide(L)'
;MLYWHNPFPIYDATYIFKVYPRKKTTGTNPRYYTTFFWGNDGSFTWDTGNTANSYYGAHPYPVPAPMGPGQWEISVGSNDWVTGTEVQWDRWYTQVFRAWRESPTTTWHEFYWDWPDQTKVIRVPVNDPNWASKNPPTPAIVMGQAPNVNGASWGGYAGWEEFDGIIRGIQIYSGLLSLTDIQSEITAPKSSAAGTSFIWYLNLDPRPTDVTDKKVIGTPHNPSWDGTTALEWSQVQAAPSGDTTPPSVPTDLKAKPVSPNQIDLSWHKSKDKEEKDKGKDKDKDKDNDKNKNNKDDKKGDRDDKNKNDKDDKNNDKDDDDDKGKDAAGYLVFRNGIRIADVKGTSYSDKGLAPGTTYSYRVAAYDAAGNVSAQSSPDSATTFIEGIPPKHIH
;
A
#
# COMPACT_ATOMS: atom_id res chain seq x y z
N MET A 1 1.04 -14.42 3.17
CA MET A 1 1.08 -14.24 1.69
C MET A 1 -0.13 -14.95 1.07
N LEU A 2 -0.46 -14.76 -0.21
CA LEU A 2 -1.69 -15.31 -0.81
C LEU A 2 -1.39 -16.41 -1.82
N TYR A 3 -2.17 -17.49 -1.78
CA TYR A 3 -1.87 -18.75 -2.48
C TYR A 3 -3.12 -19.31 -3.14
N TRP A 4 -2.98 -19.87 -4.33
CA TRP A 4 -4.04 -20.57 -5.05
C TRP A 4 -3.50 -21.90 -5.56
N HIS A 5 -4.06 -23.01 -5.09
CA HIS A 5 -3.79 -24.33 -5.65
C HIS A 5 -4.68 -24.63 -6.85
N ASN A 6 -4.18 -25.47 -7.75
CA ASN A 6 -4.88 -25.90 -8.96
C ASN A 6 -5.39 -24.73 -9.82
N PRO A 7 -4.52 -23.76 -10.17
CA PRO A 7 -4.87 -22.68 -11.08
C PRO A 7 -5.13 -23.21 -12.50
N PHE A 8 -5.60 -22.30 -13.36
CA PHE A 8 -5.63 -22.50 -14.81
C PHE A 8 -4.21 -22.78 -15.36
N PRO A 9 -4.09 -23.29 -16.62
CA PRO A 9 -2.81 -23.56 -17.25
C PRO A 9 -1.85 -22.36 -17.21
N ILE A 10 -0.54 -22.62 -17.23
CA ILE A 10 0.53 -21.61 -17.13
C ILE A 10 0.44 -20.48 -18.17
N TYR A 11 -0.16 -20.74 -19.33
CA TYR A 11 -0.52 -19.76 -20.34
C TYR A 11 -1.80 -20.21 -21.07
N ASP A 12 -2.55 -19.32 -21.74
CA ASP A 12 -2.37 -17.87 -21.75
C ASP A 12 -2.79 -17.25 -20.42
N ALA A 13 -2.05 -16.23 -19.97
CA ALA A 13 -2.24 -15.64 -18.65
C ALA A 13 -1.96 -14.14 -18.64
N THR A 14 -2.75 -13.40 -17.85
CA THR A 14 -2.46 -12.01 -17.48
C THR A 14 -2.67 -11.82 -15.99
N TYR A 15 -1.74 -11.14 -15.34
CA TYR A 15 -1.79 -10.79 -13.93
C TYR A 15 -1.65 -9.28 -13.79
N ILE A 16 -2.51 -8.68 -12.99
CA ILE A 16 -2.46 -7.25 -12.64
C ILE A 16 -2.51 -7.17 -11.12
N PHE A 17 -1.55 -6.48 -10.54
CA PHE A 17 -1.53 -6.24 -9.10
C PHE A 17 -0.69 -5.01 -8.78
N LYS A 18 -0.88 -4.47 -7.58
CA LYS A 18 -0.09 -3.38 -7.05
C LYS A 18 0.83 -3.89 -5.98
N VAL A 19 2.06 -3.40 -5.98
CA VAL A 19 3.06 -3.73 -4.96
C VAL A 19 3.65 -2.48 -4.35
N TYR A 20 3.85 -2.52 -3.05
CA TYR A 20 4.64 -1.55 -2.30
C TYR A 20 5.82 -2.33 -1.69
N PRO A 21 6.94 -2.48 -2.42
CA PRO A 21 8.09 -3.23 -1.93
C PRO A 21 8.83 -2.41 -0.88
N ARG A 22 9.13 -3.02 0.26
CA ARG A 22 10.01 -2.46 1.28
C ARG A 22 11.36 -3.14 1.18
N LYS A 23 12.42 -2.38 1.43
CA LYS A 23 13.75 -2.97 1.45
C LYS A 23 13.88 -3.83 2.70
N LYS A 24 14.05 -5.13 2.50
CA LYS A 24 14.35 -6.05 3.58
C LYS A 24 15.75 -5.73 4.10
N THR A 25 15.85 -5.39 5.38
CA THR A 25 17.10 -4.98 6.05
C THR A 25 17.54 -5.95 7.14
N THR A 26 16.70 -6.95 7.44
CA THR A 26 16.89 -7.93 8.50
C THR A 26 16.70 -9.36 8.00
N GLY A 27 17.26 -10.33 8.73
CA GLY A 27 17.19 -11.76 8.41
C GLY A 27 18.46 -12.32 7.79
N THR A 28 18.52 -13.64 7.63
CA THR A 28 19.69 -14.37 7.10
C THR A 28 19.96 -14.08 5.63
N ASN A 29 18.93 -13.70 4.88
CA ASN A 29 19.01 -13.34 3.46
C ASN A 29 18.13 -12.11 3.19
N PRO A 30 18.61 -10.91 3.56
CA PRO A 30 17.80 -9.71 3.54
C PRO A 30 17.52 -9.18 2.13
N ARG A 31 18.03 -9.81 1.06
CA ARG A 31 17.86 -9.27 -0.30
C ARG A 31 17.21 -10.23 -1.30
N TYR A 32 16.74 -11.38 -0.84
CA TYR A 32 15.91 -12.28 -1.63
C TYR A 32 14.44 -11.98 -1.35
N TYR A 33 13.68 -11.74 -2.43
CA TYR A 33 12.28 -11.35 -2.38
C TYR A 33 11.46 -12.33 -3.22
N THR A 34 10.19 -12.53 -2.87
CA THR A 34 9.24 -13.25 -3.75
C THR A 34 7.95 -12.48 -3.84
N THR A 35 7.71 -11.80 -4.96
CA THR A 35 6.46 -11.05 -5.16
C THR A 35 5.38 -11.92 -5.81
N PHE A 36 5.70 -12.59 -6.91
CA PHE A 36 4.74 -13.39 -7.68
C PHE A 36 5.43 -14.59 -8.33
N PHE A 37 4.80 -15.76 -8.27
CA PHE A 37 5.14 -16.93 -9.08
C PHE A 37 3.90 -17.71 -9.54
N TRP A 38 4.04 -18.34 -10.69
CA TRP A 38 3.26 -19.51 -11.11
C TRP A 38 4.24 -20.69 -11.22
N GLY A 39 3.92 -21.83 -10.62
CA GLY A 39 4.82 -22.99 -10.71
C GLY A 39 4.30 -24.19 -9.92
N ASN A 40 5.22 -25.09 -9.57
CA ASN A 40 4.95 -26.18 -8.66
C ASN A 40 4.99 -25.67 -7.22
N ASP A 41 3.97 -25.97 -6.43
CA ASP A 41 4.04 -25.85 -4.97
C ASP A 41 4.88 -27.01 -4.43
N GLY A 42 6.19 -26.85 -4.53
CA GLY A 42 7.17 -27.88 -4.27
C GLY A 42 8.46 -27.64 -5.06
N SER A 43 9.18 -28.70 -5.41
CA SER A 43 10.41 -28.60 -6.20
C SER A 43 10.14 -28.03 -7.61
N PHE A 44 10.98 -27.11 -8.09
CA PHE A 44 10.97 -26.67 -9.49
C PHE A 44 11.32 -27.79 -10.47
N THR A 45 12.12 -28.76 -10.03
CA THR A 45 12.48 -29.97 -10.78
C THR A 45 11.60 -31.13 -10.31
N TRP A 46 10.51 -31.38 -11.03
CA TRP A 46 9.50 -32.39 -10.65
C TRP A 46 9.28 -33.48 -11.70
N ASP A 47 9.91 -33.36 -12.87
CA ASP A 47 10.02 -34.43 -13.85
C ASP A 47 11.48 -34.89 -13.99
N THR A 48 11.69 -35.85 -14.90
CA THR A 48 13.01 -36.39 -15.20
C THR A 48 13.81 -35.39 -16.04
N GLY A 49 14.95 -34.92 -15.53
CA GLY A 49 15.87 -34.11 -16.35
C GLY A 49 16.66 -33.02 -15.63
N ASN A 50 16.46 -32.81 -14.31
CA ASN A 50 17.17 -31.80 -13.50
C ASN A 50 17.15 -30.36 -14.08
N THR A 51 16.24 -30.06 -14.99
CA THR A 51 15.97 -28.68 -15.47
C THR A 51 14.70 -28.21 -14.79
N ALA A 52 14.62 -26.93 -14.43
CA ALA A 52 13.38 -26.43 -13.86
C ALA A 52 12.31 -26.41 -14.96
N ASN A 53 11.23 -27.14 -14.71
CA ASN A 53 10.36 -27.59 -15.79
C ASN A 53 9.56 -26.44 -16.38
N SER A 54 8.71 -25.83 -15.57
CA SER A 54 7.63 -24.94 -16.01
C SER A 54 7.23 -24.07 -14.83
N TYR A 55 7.85 -22.89 -14.78
CA TYR A 55 7.51 -21.84 -13.84
C TYR A 55 7.82 -20.49 -14.47
N TYR A 56 7.20 -19.46 -13.92
CA TYR A 56 7.73 -18.11 -14.02
C TYR A 56 7.45 -17.35 -12.74
N GLY A 57 8.24 -16.32 -12.48
CA GLY A 57 8.04 -15.38 -11.41
C GLY A 57 8.50 -13.98 -11.81
N ALA A 58 8.10 -13.01 -11.01
CA ALA A 58 8.56 -11.65 -11.14
C ALA A 58 8.71 -11.03 -9.75
N HIS A 59 9.87 -10.48 -9.46
CA HIS A 59 10.20 -9.86 -8.17
C HIS A 59 11.53 -9.10 -8.22
N PRO A 60 11.91 -8.39 -7.15
CA PRO A 60 13.27 -7.92 -7.01
C PRO A 60 14.23 -9.10 -6.76
N TYR A 61 15.37 -9.12 -7.44
CA TYR A 61 16.44 -10.09 -7.24
C TYR A 61 17.78 -9.41 -6.96
N PRO A 62 18.58 -9.91 -5.99
CA PRO A 62 19.83 -9.28 -5.62
C PRO A 62 20.92 -9.58 -6.65
N VAL A 63 21.51 -8.56 -7.27
CA VAL A 63 22.59 -8.73 -8.26
C VAL A 63 23.86 -7.99 -7.85
N PRO A 64 24.99 -8.67 -7.58
CA PRO A 64 25.13 -10.14 -7.51
C PRO A 64 24.47 -10.72 -6.26
N ALA A 65 23.96 -11.94 -6.34
CA ALA A 65 23.40 -12.62 -5.19
C ALA A 65 24.51 -12.97 -4.16
N PRO A 66 24.21 -13.02 -2.84
CA PRO A 66 22.92 -12.75 -2.20
C PRO A 66 22.77 -11.28 -1.70
N MET A 67 23.79 -10.44 -1.92
CA MET A 67 23.92 -9.12 -1.27
C MET A 67 23.95 -7.94 -2.25
N GLY A 68 23.60 -8.13 -3.51
CA GLY A 68 23.53 -7.05 -4.49
C GLY A 68 22.33 -6.11 -4.30
N PRO A 69 22.28 -4.94 -4.96
CA PRO A 69 21.03 -4.20 -5.11
C PRO A 69 19.92 -5.11 -5.66
N GLY A 70 18.71 -4.97 -5.13
CA GLY A 70 17.55 -5.69 -5.65
C GLY A 70 17.10 -5.05 -6.95
N GLN A 71 17.06 -5.80 -8.04
CA GLN A 71 16.66 -5.33 -9.36
C GLN A 71 15.38 -6.06 -9.78
N TRP A 72 14.44 -5.36 -10.43
CA TRP A 72 13.26 -6.05 -10.98
C TRP A 72 13.69 -7.16 -11.94
N GLU A 73 13.03 -8.31 -11.84
CA GLU A 73 13.33 -9.47 -12.66
C GLU A 73 12.08 -10.16 -13.24
N ILE A 74 12.32 -10.94 -14.30
CA ILE A 74 11.54 -12.13 -14.63
C ILE A 74 12.44 -13.34 -14.37
N SER A 75 11.98 -14.26 -13.53
CA SER A 75 12.60 -15.58 -13.39
C SER A 75 11.78 -16.58 -14.21
N VAL A 76 12.39 -17.22 -15.20
CA VAL A 76 11.72 -18.19 -16.07
C VAL A 76 12.74 -19.18 -16.64
N GLY A 77 12.38 -20.47 -16.62
CA GLY A 77 13.22 -21.52 -17.21
C GLY A 77 14.63 -21.58 -16.61
N SER A 78 14.76 -21.50 -15.28
CA SER A 78 16.04 -21.47 -14.56
C SER A 78 16.94 -20.25 -14.85
N ASN A 79 16.38 -19.16 -15.36
CA ASN A 79 17.13 -17.94 -15.65
C ASN A 79 16.48 -16.73 -15.00
N ASP A 80 17.33 -15.84 -14.48
CA ASP A 80 16.94 -14.60 -13.81
C ASP A 80 17.29 -13.40 -14.72
N TRP A 81 16.28 -12.80 -15.34
CA TRP A 81 16.44 -11.68 -16.28
C TRP A 81 16.12 -10.37 -15.57
N VAL A 82 17.15 -9.57 -15.31
CA VAL A 82 17.05 -8.37 -14.47
C VAL A 82 17.12 -7.06 -15.25
N THR A 83 16.56 -6.00 -14.69
CA THR A 83 16.58 -4.64 -15.26
C THR A 83 17.94 -3.93 -15.27
N GLY A 84 18.92 -4.42 -14.49
CA GLY A 84 20.21 -3.75 -14.34
C GLY A 84 20.21 -2.55 -13.39
N THR A 85 19.04 -2.14 -12.88
CA THR A 85 18.89 -0.98 -11.99
C THR A 85 18.19 -1.37 -10.69
N GLU A 86 18.59 -0.78 -9.57
CA GLU A 86 17.94 -1.03 -8.30
C GLU A 86 16.47 -0.59 -8.32
N VAL A 87 15.60 -1.40 -7.71
CA VAL A 87 14.21 -1.05 -7.43
C VAL A 87 14.17 0.21 -6.55
N GLN A 88 13.22 1.11 -6.81
CA GLN A 88 12.94 2.19 -5.86
C GLN A 88 12.02 1.63 -4.78
N TRP A 89 12.57 1.44 -3.59
CA TRP A 89 11.84 0.94 -2.45
C TRP A 89 10.83 1.97 -1.92
N ASP A 90 9.86 1.49 -1.14
CA ASP A 90 8.93 2.32 -0.38
C ASP A 90 8.02 3.23 -1.24
N ARG A 91 7.65 2.74 -2.43
CA ARG A 91 6.62 3.36 -3.28
C ARG A 91 5.69 2.34 -3.92
N TRP A 92 4.52 2.80 -4.34
CA TRP A 92 3.60 1.97 -5.10
C TRP A 92 4.05 1.79 -6.54
N TYR A 93 3.95 0.55 -6.99
CA TYR A 93 4.06 0.12 -8.37
C TYR A 93 2.74 -0.54 -8.79
N THR A 94 2.32 -0.30 -10.03
CA THR A 94 1.32 -1.15 -10.68
C THR A 94 2.07 -2.08 -11.62
N GLN A 95 1.90 -3.38 -11.40
CA GLN A 95 2.61 -4.43 -12.10
C GLN A 95 1.67 -5.21 -12.99
N VAL A 96 2.18 -5.58 -14.17
CA VAL A 96 1.48 -6.42 -15.12
C VAL A 96 2.42 -7.52 -15.57
N PHE A 97 1.98 -8.77 -15.44
CA PHE A 97 2.67 -9.92 -15.99
C PHE A 97 1.80 -10.57 -17.08
N ARG A 98 2.40 -10.95 -18.21
CA ARG A 98 1.72 -11.63 -19.31
C ARG A 98 2.53 -12.85 -19.72
N ALA A 99 1.85 -13.97 -19.97
CA ALA A 99 2.45 -15.16 -20.57
C ALA A 99 1.56 -15.69 -21.69
N TRP A 100 2.14 -15.99 -22.85
CA TRP A 100 1.40 -16.59 -23.96
C TRP A 100 2.26 -17.44 -24.88
N ARG A 101 1.65 -18.45 -25.51
CA ARG A 101 2.31 -19.27 -26.53
C ARG A 101 2.05 -18.65 -27.90
N GLU A 102 3.09 -18.10 -28.53
CA GLU A 102 2.99 -17.49 -29.87
C GLU A 102 3.10 -18.52 -31.00
N SER A 103 3.93 -19.53 -30.80
CA SER A 103 4.18 -20.60 -31.78
C SER A 103 4.41 -21.93 -31.06
N PRO A 104 4.45 -23.09 -31.74
CA PRO A 104 4.69 -24.39 -31.08
C PRO A 104 5.98 -24.45 -30.23
N THR A 105 6.95 -23.57 -30.46
CA THR A 105 8.23 -23.53 -29.77
C THR A 105 8.40 -22.32 -28.86
N THR A 106 7.69 -21.21 -29.11
CA THR A 106 7.99 -19.93 -28.46
C THR A 106 6.86 -19.53 -27.53
N THR A 107 7.18 -19.48 -26.24
CA THR A 107 6.35 -18.83 -25.22
C THR A 107 6.97 -17.51 -24.82
N TRP A 108 6.20 -16.44 -24.85
CA TRP A 108 6.63 -15.14 -24.39
C TRP A 108 6.18 -14.88 -22.96
N HIS A 109 7.03 -14.14 -22.25
CA HIS A 109 6.77 -13.58 -20.94
C HIS A 109 7.08 -12.09 -20.97
N GLU A 110 6.16 -11.28 -20.43
CA GLU A 110 6.35 -9.85 -20.25
C GLU A 110 6.07 -9.47 -18.79
N PHE A 111 6.93 -8.64 -18.23
CA PHE A 111 6.75 -8.06 -16.90
C PHE A 111 6.92 -6.55 -16.99
N TYR A 112 5.80 -5.85 -16.91
CA TYR A 112 5.77 -4.40 -16.76
C TYR A 112 5.84 -4.10 -15.27
N TRP A 113 6.97 -3.57 -14.82
CA TRP A 113 7.21 -3.38 -13.39
C TRP A 113 6.65 -2.05 -12.86
N ASP A 114 6.35 -1.08 -13.73
CA ASP A 114 5.89 0.28 -13.35
C ASP A 114 4.88 0.87 -14.36
N TRP A 115 3.69 0.27 -14.44
CA TRP A 115 2.57 0.77 -15.27
C TRP A 115 2.09 2.16 -14.80
N PRO A 116 1.74 3.13 -15.68
CA PRO A 116 1.44 2.99 -17.12
C PRO A 116 2.61 3.19 -18.09
N ASP A 117 3.85 3.30 -17.60
CA ASP A 117 5.00 3.40 -18.48
C ASP A 117 5.32 2.03 -19.10
N GLN A 118 4.82 1.80 -20.32
CA GLN A 118 5.01 0.54 -21.05
C GLN A 118 6.46 0.31 -21.49
N THR A 119 7.34 1.31 -21.36
CA THR A 119 8.79 1.12 -21.59
C THR A 119 9.48 0.42 -20.43
N LYS A 120 8.84 0.37 -19.26
CA LYS A 120 9.30 -0.32 -18.06
C LYS A 120 8.92 -1.80 -18.11
N VAL A 121 9.46 -2.51 -19.09
CA VAL A 121 9.13 -3.92 -19.38
C VAL A 121 10.38 -4.79 -19.54
N ILE A 122 10.36 -5.97 -18.93
CA ILE A 122 11.26 -7.08 -19.25
C ILE A 122 10.49 -8.02 -20.16
N ARG A 123 11.08 -8.44 -21.28
CA ARG A 123 10.43 -9.31 -22.26
C ARG A 123 11.34 -10.48 -22.60
N VAL A 124 10.89 -11.69 -22.29
CA VAL A 124 11.71 -12.91 -22.37
C VAL A 124 10.96 -14.01 -23.13
N PRO A 125 11.54 -14.56 -24.21
CA PRO A 125 11.03 -15.76 -24.83
C PRO A 125 11.65 -17.02 -24.18
N VAL A 126 10.83 -18.06 -24.05
CA VAL A 126 11.31 -19.43 -23.91
C VAL A 126 11.11 -20.12 -25.26
N ASN A 127 12.22 -20.52 -25.89
CA ASN A 127 12.24 -21.19 -27.18
C ASN A 127 12.44 -22.70 -27.01
N ASP A 128 11.43 -23.36 -26.45
CA ASP A 128 11.41 -24.80 -26.22
C ASP A 128 9.98 -25.34 -26.41
N PRO A 129 9.75 -26.28 -27.34
CA PRO A 129 8.43 -26.91 -27.51
C PRO A 129 7.99 -27.75 -26.29
N ASN A 130 8.93 -28.21 -25.47
CA ASN A 130 8.64 -29.06 -24.31
C ASN A 130 8.41 -28.27 -23.02
N TRP A 131 8.91 -27.03 -22.93
CA TRP A 131 8.63 -26.16 -21.79
C TRP A 131 7.12 -25.99 -21.64
N ALA A 132 6.58 -26.21 -20.44
CA ALA A 132 5.14 -26.13 -20.15
C ALA A 132 4.24 -27.05 -21.01
N SER A 133 4.79 -28.12 -21.58
CA SER A 133 4.00 -29.17 -22.23
C SER A 133 3.15 -29.99 -21.23
N LYS A 134 3.46 -29.89 -19.93
CA LYS A 134 2.77 -30.57 -18.84
C LYS A 134 2.70 -29.67 -17.61
N ASN A 135 1.56 -29.69 -16.92
CA ASN A 135 1.44 -29.03 -15.62
C ASN A 135 2.24 -29.76 -14.54
N PRO A 136 2.78 -29.02 -13.54
CA PRO A 136 3.40 -29.63 -12.37
C PRO A 136 2.41 -30.47 -11.56
N PRO A 137 2.89 -31.35 -10.65
CA PRO A 137 2.03 -32.19 -9.81
C PRO A 137 1.13 -31.39 -8.88
N THR A 138 1.64 -30.29 -8.32
CA THR A 138 0.91 -29.39 -7.41
C THR A 138 0.97 -27.97 -7.97
N PRO A 139 0.26 -27.66 -9.08
CA PRO A 139 0.33 -26.33 -9.68
C PRO A 139 -0.23 -25.29 -8.70
N ALA A 140 0.47 -24.17 -8.60
CA ALA A 140 0.08 -23.07 -7.73
C ALA A 140 0.44 -21.71 -8.32
N ILE A 141 -0.39 -20.73 -7.97
CA ILE A 141 -0.01 -19.31 -8.01
C ILE A 141 0.29 -18.91 -6.56
N VAL A 142 1.41 -18.22 -6.38
CA VAL A 142 1.79 -17.63 -5.10
C VAL A 142 2.05 -16.15 -5.27
N MET A 143 1.64 -15.36 -4.29
CA MET A 143 1.96 -13.95 -4.21
C MET A 143 2.49 -13.63 -2.82
N GLY A 144 3.78 -13.31 -2.76
CA GLY A 144 4.48 -12.86 -1.57
C GLY A 144 5.44 -13.87 -0.95
N GLN A 145 5.33 -15.16 -1.25
CA GLN A 145 6.19 -16.21 -0.66
C GLN A 145 6.56 -17.24 -1.70
N ALA A 146 7.77 -17.75 -1.58
CA ALA A 146 8.21 -18.94 -2.29
C ALA A 146 7.47 -20.23 -1.83
N PRO A 147 7.11 -21.11 -2.77
CA PRO A 147 6.68 -22.47 -2.51
C PRO A 147 7.49 -23.23 -1.49
N ASN A 148 6.78 -24.08 -0.77
CA ASN A 148 7.25 -24.67 0.47
C ASN A 148 7.49 -26.18 0.30
N VAL A 149 8.75 -26.59 0.26
CA VAL A 149 9.15 -28.00 0.35
C VAL A 149 9.54 -28.31 1.78
N ASN A 150 8.67 -28.96 2.57
CA ASN A 150 8.96 -29.40 3.95
C ASN A 150 9.46 -28.29 4.91
N GLY A 151 8.97 -27.06 4.75
CA GLY A 151 9.39 -25.87 5.51
C GLY A 151 10.51 -25.07 4.86
N ALA A 152 10.99 -25.44 3.66
CA ALA A 152 12.10 -24.81 2.97
C ALA A 152 11.68 -24.18 1.63
N SER A 153 12.27 -23.02 1.30
CA SER A 153 12.20 -22.43 -0.04
C SER A 153 12.93 -23.31 -1.06
N TRP A 154 12.80 -22.98 -2.35
CA TRP A 154 13.32 -23.67 -3.53
C TRP A 154 14.81 -24.08 -3.47
N GLY A 155 15.64 -23.42 -2.65
CA GLY A 155 17.05 -23.77 -2.42
C GLY A 155 17.32 -24.78 -1.30
N GLY A 156 16.29 -25.30 -0.63
CA GLY A 156 16.42 -26.18 0.54
C GLY A 156 16.66 -25.44 1.87
N TYR A 157 16.42 -24.12 1.88
CA TYR A 157 16.60 -23.29 3.07
C TYR A 157 15.32 -22.55 3.46
N ALA A 158 15.00 -22.54 4.75
CA ALA A 158 13.81 -21.87 5.28
C ALA A 158 13.92 -20.33 5.17
N GLY A 159 12.89 -19.69 4.62
CA GLY A 159 12.64 -18.23 4.73
C GLY A 159 13.56 -17.31 3.91
N TRP A 160 14.16 -17.80 2.82
CA TRP A 160 15.09 -16.98 2.03
C TRP A 160 14.35 -15.98 1.15
N GLU A 161 13.31 -16.41 0.45
CA GLU A 161 12.62 -15.61 -0.57
C GLU A 161 11.19 -15.30 -0.10
N GLU A 162 11.08 -14.16 0.58
CA GLU A 162 9.85 -13.66 1.16
C GLU A 162 9.66 -12.21 0.73
N PHE A 163 8.44 -11.78 0.45
CA PHE A 163 8.15 -10.38 0.20
C PHE A 163 8.11 -9.59 1.49
N ASP A 164 8.92 -8.53 1.55
CA ASP A 164 8.72 -7.44 2.50
C ASP A 164 7.98 -6.31 1.79
N GLY A 165 6.71 -6.08 2.16
CA GLY A 165 5.88 -5.09 1.50
C GLY A 165 4.39 -5.39 1.52
N ILE A 166 3.65 -4.75 0.63
CA ILE A 166 2.20 -4.88 0.51
C ILE A 166 1.83 -5.24 -0.93
N ILE A 167 0.93 -6.22 -1.11
CA ILE A 167 0.34 -6.59 -2.40
C ILE A 167 -1.16 -6.31 -2.35
N ARG A 168 -1.70 -5.60 -3.36
CA ARG A 168 -3.13 -5.24 -3.49
C ARG A 168 -3.59 -5.30 -4.94
N GLY A 169 -4.87 -5.04 -5.17
CA GLY A 169 -5.38 -4.86 -6.53
C GLY A 169 -5.27 -6.11 -7.39
N ILE A 170 -5.38 -7.30 -6.79
CA ILE A 170 -5.07 -8.56 -7.46
C ILE A 170 -6.19 -8.89 -8.44
N GLN A 171 -5.83 -8.94 -9.71
CA GLN A 171 -6.66 -9.36 -10.81
C GLN A 171 -5.88 -10.42 -11.58
N ILE A 172 -6.46 -11.60 -11.72
CA ILE A 172 -5.85 -12.72 -12.43
C ILE A 172 -6.78 -13.11 -13.55
N TYR A 173 -6.24 -13.22 -14.76
CA TYR A 173 -6.98 -13.58 -15.96
C TYR A 173 -6.38 -14.85 -16.56
N SER A 174 -7.24 -15.83 -16.83
CA SER A 174 -6.88 -17.09 -17.49
C SER A 174 -6.81 -16.94 -19.02
N GLY A 175 -6.30 -15.81 -19.49
CA GLY A 175 -6.17 -15.46 -20.90
C GLY A 175 -5.26 -14.26 -21.09
N LEU A 176 -4.83 -14.06 -22.35
CA LEU A 176 -3.99 -12.93 -22.72
C LEU A 176 -4.85 -11.68 -22.96
N LEU A 177 -4.67 -10.66 -22.12
CA LEU A 177 -5.24 -9.34 -22.37
C LEU A 177 -4.32 -8.52 -23.28
N SER A 178 -4.93 -7.65 -24.09
CA SER A 178 -4.19 -6.62 -24.83
C SER A 178 -3.72 -5.51 -23.86
N LEU A 179 -2.74 -4.71 -24.26
CA LEU A 179 -2.28 -3.57 -23.43
C LEU A 179 -3.40 -2.54 -23.18
N THR A 180 -4.34 -2.41 -24.13
CA THR A 180 -5.52 -1.55 -23.99
C THR A 180 -6.52 -2.12 -22.98
N ASP A 181 -6.77 -3.43 -23.03
CA ASP A 181 -7.64 -4.09 -22.04
C ASP A 181 -7.00 -4.00 -20.65
N ILE A 182 -5.69 -4.24 -20.53
CA ILE A 182 -4.93 -4.07 -19.28
C ILE A 182 -5.12 -2.67 -18.70
N GLN A 183 -4.96 -1.61 -19.51
CA GLN A 183 -5.21 -0.24 -19.05
C GLN A 183 -6.66 -0.05 -18.56
N SER A 184 -7.61 -0.63 -19.27
CA SER A 184 -9.04 -0.56 -18.92
C SER A 184 -9.31 -1.25 -17.59
N GLU A 185 -8.78 -2.46 -17.39
CA GLU A 185 -8.93 -3.26 -16.17
C GLU A 185 -8.20 -2.67 -14.95
N ILE A 186 -7.05 -2.00 -15.14
CA ILE A 186 -6.38 -1.23 -14.09
C ILE A 186 -7.26 -0.05 -13.61
N THR A 187 -7.97 0.58 -14.56
CA THR A 187 -8.80 1.76 -14.28
C THR A 187 -10.14 1.35 -13.65
N ALA A 188 -10.78 0.34 -14.22
CA ALA A 188 -12.07 -0.18 -13.82
C ALA A 188 -12.08 -1.70 -14.10
N PRO A 189 -11.85 -2.54 -13.07
CA PRO A 189 -11.90 -3.99 -13.23
C PRO A 189 -13.24 -4.44 -13.81
N LYS A 190 -13.20 -5.44 -14.71
CA LYS A 190 -14.33 -5.98 -15.49
C LYS A 190 -14.94 -4.98 -16.48
N SER A 191 -14.19 -3.99 -16.96
CA SER A 191 -14.67 -2.99 -17.92
C SER A 191 -14.49 -3.40 -19.38
N SER A 192 -13.56 -4.30 -19.67
CA SER A 192 -13.30 -4.80 -21.03
C SER A 192 -14.02 -6.12 -21.31
N ALA A 193 -14.33 -6.37 -22.58
CA ALA A 193 -14.91 -7.65 -23.01
C ALA A 193 -13.94 -8.83 -22.77
N ALA A 194 -12.64 -8.61 -23.01
CA ALA A 194 -11.62 -9.61 -22.70
C ALA A 194 -11.49 -9.84 -21.19
N GLY A 195 -11.44 -8.76 -20.40
CA GLY A 195 -11.38 -8.85 -18.94
C GLY A 195 -12.55 -9.62 -18.35
N THR A 196 -13.79 -9.31 -18.75
CA THR A 196 -14.98 -10.05 -18.31
C THR A 196 -14.97 -11.52 -18.74
N SER A 197 -14.42 -11.83 -19.91
CA SER A 197 -14.35 -13.21 -20.43
C SER A 197 -13.29 -14.05 -19.73
N PHE A 198 -12.14 -13.45 -19.39
CA PHE A 198 -10.97 -14.18 -18.88
C PHE A 198 -10.75 -14.04 -17.38
N ILE A 199 -11.50 -13.19 -16.66
CA ILE A 199 -11.26 -12.98 -15.23
C ILE A 199 -11.40 -14.29 -14.44
N TRP A 200 -10.30 -14.67 -13.82
CA TRP A 200 -10.16 -15.90 -13.06
C TRP A 200 -10.22 -15.65 -11.56
N TYR A 201 -9.59 -14.57 -11.08
CA TYR A 201 -9.71 -14.14 -9.69
C TYR A 201 -9.72 -12.62 -9.61
N LEU A 202 -10.54 -12.07 -8.71
CA LEU A 202 -10.57 -10.66 -8.42
C LEU A 202 -10.62 -10.44 -6.92
N ASN A 203 -9.62 -9.76 -6.38
CA ASN A 203 -9.69 -9.19 -5.04
C ASN A 203 -8.81 -7.95 -4.98
N LEU A 204 -9.46 -6.79 -4.98
CA LEU A 204 -8.76 -5.52 -5.04
C LEU A 204 -8.10 -5.13 -3.72
N ASP A 205 -8.55 -5.71 -2.61
CA ASP A 205 -8.04 -5.41 -1.28
C ASP A 205 -7.98 -6.70 -0.43
N PRO A 206 -7.11 -7.66 -0.81
CA PRO A 206 -7.02 -8.95 -0.14
C PRO A 206 -6.48 -8.75 1.28
N ARG A 207 -7.17 -9.29 2.28
CA ARG A 207 -6.76 -9.30 3.69
C ARG A 207 -6.67 -10.73 4.19
N PRO A 208 -5.92 -11.03 5.27
CA PRO A 208 -5.88 -12.36 5.89
C PRO A 208 -7.26 -13.02 6.06
N THR A 209 -8.28 -12.23 6.36
CA THR A 209 -9.67 -12.66 6.56
C THR A 209 -10.55 -12.55 5.32
N ASP A 210 -10.03 -11.97 4.23
CA ASP A 210 -10.74 -11.61 3.01
C ASP A 210 -10.05 -12.26 1.79
N VAL A 211 -10.16 -13.60 1.74
CA VAL A 211 -9.68 -14.44 0.63
C VAL A 211 -10.75 -14.71 -0.42
N THR A 212 -11.99 -14.34 -0.16
CA THR A 212 -13.12 -14.66 -1.04
C THR A 212 -12.88 -14.14 -2.45
N ASP A 213 -13.17 -14.98 -3.45
CA ASP A 213 -13.19 -14.58 -4.84
C ASP A 213 -14.30 -13.54 -5.09
N LYS A 214 -13.92 -12.36 -5.59
CA LYS A 214 -14.83 -11.24 -5.87
C LYS A 214 -15.08 -11.02 -7.36
N LYS A 215 -14.75 -11.97 -8.24
CA LYS A 215 -15.00 -11.79 -9.68
C LYS A 215 -16.48 -11.90 -10.06
N VAL A 216 -17.30 -12.51 -9.20
CA VAL A 216 -18.77 -12.65 -9.32
C VAL A 216 -19.24 -13.64 -10.40
N ILE A 217 -18.34 -14.29 -11.15
CA ILE A 217 -18.69 -15.21 -12.25
C ILE A 217 -17.82 -16.48 -12.27
N GLY A 218 -18.40 -17.63 -12.64
CA GLY A 218 -17.68 -18.91 -12.78
C GLY A 218 -17.50 -19.68 -11.48
N THR A 219 -16.62 -20.68 -11.48
CA THR A 219 -16.31 -21.50 -10.30
C THR A 219 -15.54 -20.67 -9.28
N PRO A 220 -15.98 -20.61 -8.00
CA PRO A 220 -15.20 -19.99 -6.94
C PRO A 220 -13.86 -20.69 -6.74
N HIS A 221 -12.85 -19.90 -6.40
CA HIS A 221 -11.53 -20.39 -6.02
C HIS A 221 -11.36 -20.26 -4.51
N ASN A 222 -10.53 -21.12 -3.92
CA ASN A 222 -10.28 -21.15 -2.49
C ASN A 222 -8.84 -20.73 -2.19
N PRO A 223 -8.46 -19.45 -2.40
CA PRO A 223 -7.14 -19.04 -1.97
C PRO A 223 -7.03 -19.10 -0.46
N SER A 224 -5.81 -19.35 -0.02
CA SER A 224 -5.46 -19.40 1.39
C SER A 224 -4.33 -18.42 1.66
N TRP A 225 -4.25 -18.00 2.92
CA TRP A 225 -3.05 -17.36 3.41
C TRP A 225 -2.11 -18.43 3.95
N ASP A 226 -0.89 -18.46 3.43
CA ASP A 226 0.21 -19.17 4.07
C ASP A 226 1.18 -18.14 4.67
N GLY A 227 1.54 -18.38 5.94
CA GLY A 227 2.26 -17.44 6.82
C GLY A 227 1.48 -16.25 7.40
N THR A 228 2.08 -15.61 8.42
CA THR A 228 1.47 -14.56 9.28
C THR A 228 2.04 -13.14 9.12
N THR A 229 2.99 -12.90 8.22
CA THR A 229 3.63 -11.57 8.09
C THR A 229 2.82 -10.54 7.31
N ALA A 230 1.71 -10.95 6.67
CA ALA A 230 0.75 -10.01 6.12
C ALA A 230 -0.04 -9.35 7.27
N LEU A 231 0.58 -8.37 7.92
CA LEU A 231 -0.10 -7.48 8.84
C LEU A 231 -1.26 -6.82 8.10
N GLU A 232 -2.43 -6.72 8.73
CA GLU A 232 -3.45 -5.78 8.27
C GLU A 232 -2.81 -4.41 8.24
N TRP A 233 -2.56 -3.90 7.04
CA TRP A 233 -1.97 -2.57 6.91
C TRP A 233 -3.09 -1.53 6.91
N SER A 234 -3.23 -0.81 8.02
CA SER A 234 -3.69 0.57 7.99
C SER A 234 -2.71 1.35 7.12
N GLN A 235 -3.17 2.02 6.08
CA GLN A 235 -2.30 2.80 5.21
C GLN A 235 -1.46 3.77 6.02
N VAL A 236 -0.13 3.60 6.04
CA VAL A 236 0.83 4.60 6.54
C VAL A 236 1.92 4.76 5.48
N GLN A 237 1.65 5.60 4.51
CA GLN A 237 2.47 5.77 3.31
C GLN A 237 3.76 6.56 3.64
N ALA A 238 4.73 5.98 4.34
CA ALA A 238 5.96 6.70 4.66
C ALA A 238 6.80 7.03 3.40
N ALA A 239 7.18 8.31 3.24
CA ALA A 239 8.29 8.76 2.40
C ALA A 239 8.88 10.09 2.93
N PRO A 240 10.10 10.46 2.51
CA PRO A 240 11.27 10.72 3.34
C PRO A 240 11.20 12.09 4.05
N SER A 241 10.49 12.12 5.15
CA SER A 241 10.55 13.20 6.11
C SER A 241 10.90 12.55 7.44
N GLY A 242 11.87 13.09 8.18
CA GLY A 242 12.23 12.59 9.51
C GLY A 242 11.06 12.64 10.50
N ASP A 243 9.95 13.25 10.11
CA ASP A 243 8.71 13.24 10.86
C ASP A 243 8.04 11.85 10.83
N THR A 244 8.00 11.22 11.99
CA THR A 244 7.30 9.95 12.23
C THR A 244 6.03 10.13 13.06
N THR A 245 5.60 11.37 13.34
CA THR A 245 4.48 11.66 14.24
C THR A 245 3.21 11.80 13.44
N PRO A 246 2.19 10.95 13.65
CA PRO A 246 0.91 11.11 12.98
C PRO A 246 0.17 12.40 13.38
N PRO A 247 -0.63 12.98 12.48
CA PRO A 247 -1.58 14.02 12.84
C PRO A 247 -2.54 13.58 13.95
N SER A 248 -3.14 14.56 14.64
CA SER A 248 -4.21 14.29 15.59
C SER A 248 -5.38 13.55 14.93
N VAL A 249 -5.98 12.61 15.64
CA VAL A 249 -7.17 11.87 15.17
C VAL A 249 -8.29 12.86 14.79
N PRO A 250 -8.94 12.72 13.61
CA PRO A 250 -10.11 13.52 13.26
C PRO A 250 -11.21 13.37 14.31
N THR A 251 -11.79 14.50 14.71
CA THR A 251 -12.87 14.54 15.72
C THR A 251 -14.17 15.04 15.12
N ASP A 252 -15.28 14.73 15.77
CA ASP A 252 -16.63 15.13 15.38
C ASP A 252 -16.99 14.74 13.93
N LEU A 253 -16.66 13.50 13.54
CA LEU A 253 -17.19 12.95 12.30
C LEU A 253 -18.73 12.96 12.36
N LYS A 254 -19.36 13.62 11.39
CA LYS A 254 -20.81 13.64 11.18
C LYS A 254 -21.15 13.02 9.84
N ALA A 255 -22.05 12.04 9.84
CA ALA A 255 -22.66 11.46 8.66
C ALA A 255 -24.12 11.92 8.54
N LYS A 256 -24.45 12.62 7.46
CA LYS A 256 -25.80 13.16 7.23
C LYS A 256 -26.39 12.59 5.93
N PRO A 257 -27.47 11.79 5.98
CA PRO A 257 -28.16 11.38 4.76
C PRO A 257 -28.84 12.59 4.12
N VAL A 258 -28.67 12.75 2.80
CA VAL A 258 -29.23 13.88 2.04
C VAL A 258 -30.13 13.44 0.89
N SER A 259 -30.05 12.18 0.47
CA SER A 259 -30.94 11.58 -0.53
C SER A 259 -31.05 10.05 -0.33
N PRO A 260 -31.86 9.33 -1.13
CA PRO A 260 -31.84 7.87 -1.15
C PRO A 260 -30.52 7.24 -1.57
N ASN A 261 -29.62 8.00 -2.19
CA ASN A 261 -28.36 7.48 -2.73
C ASN A 261 -27.13 8.31 -2.33
N GLN A 262 -27.25 9.17 -1.31
CA GLN A 262 -26.16 10.04 -0.88
C GLN A 262 -26.17 10.31 0.63
N ILE A 263 -24.96 10.25 1.22
CA ILE A 263 -24.65 10.70 2.58
C ILE A 263 -23.49 11.70 2.49
N ASP A 264 -23.65 12.87 3.10
CA ASP A 264 -22.60 13.87 3.22
C ASP A 264 -21.90 13.74 4.58
N LEU A 265 -20.57 13.76 4.53
CA LEU A 265 -19.68 13.66 5.70
C LEU A 265 -19.00 14.99 5.97
N SER A 266 -18.81 15.32 7.25
CA SER A 266 -17.97 16.43 7.70
C SER A 266 -17.27 16.08 9.01
N TRP A 267 -16.11 16.69 9.28
CA TRP A 267 -15.33 16.49 10.51
C TRP A 267 -14.49 17.73 10.83
N HIS A 268 -13.91 17.79 12.03
CA HIS A 268 -12.96 18.83 12.39
C HIS A 268 -11.57 18.55 11.81
N LYS A 269 -10.84 19.64 11.54
CA LYS A 269 -9.48 19.60 11.02
C LYS A 269 -8.51 18.96 12.02
N SER A 270 -7.63 18.10 11.53
CA SER A 270 -6.52 17.51 12.26
C SER A 270 -5.27 18.39 12.20
N LYS A 271 -4.55 18.48 13.32
CA LYS A 271 -3.27 19.18 13.44
C LYS A 271 -2.11 18.20 13.37
N ASP A 272 -1.06 18.60 12.71
CA ASP A 272 0.23 17.94 12.64
C ASP A 272 1.19 18.62 13.63
N LYS A 273 1.88 17.83 14.46
CA LYS A 273 2.78 18.37 15.50
C LYS A 273 4.21 18.30 14.99
N GLU A 274 4.89 19.44 14.87
CA GLU A 274 6.33 19.42 14.57
C GLU A 274 7.13 18.79 15.72
N GLU A 275 8.18 18.04 15.36
CA GLU A 275 9.23 17.63 16.27
C GLU A 275 9.86 18.91 16.87
N LYS A 276 9.89 19.03 18.20
CA LYS A 276 10.73 20.05 18.84
C LYS A 276 12.18 19.74 18.45
N ASP A 277 12.75 20.58 17.59
CA ASP A 277 14.14 20.53 17.15
C ASP A 277 15.04 20.19 18.35
N LYS A 278 15.67 19.01 18.31
CA LYS A 278 16.61 18.57 19.35
C LYS A 278 17.76 19.56 19.36
N GLY A 279 17.79 20.38 20.41
CA GLY A 279 18.82 21.33 20.79
C GLY A 279 20.04 21.39 19.88
N LYS A 280 20.12 22.46 19.08
CA LYS A 280 21.41 23.13 18.92
C LYS A 280 21.80 23.63 20.30
N ASP A 281 22.71 22.92 20.96
CA ASP A 281 23.49 23.45 22.08
C ASP A 281 24.04 24.81 21.66
N LYS A 282 23.36 25.87 22.12
CA LYS A 282 24.02 27.14 22.32
C LYS A 282 24.79 26.94 23.60
N ASP A 283 26.09 26.65 23.45
CA ASP A 283 27.09 26.97 24.46
C ASP A 283 26.82 28.39 24.96
N LYS A 284 26.11 28.47 26.07
CA LYS A 284 26.17 29.60 26.97
C LYS A 284 26.97 29.08 28.14
N ASP A 285 28.29 29.24 28.03
CA ASP A 285 29.17 29.37 29.18
C ASP A 285 28.49 30.29 30.19
N LYS A 286 27.98 29.67 31.25
CA LYS A 286 27.79 30.32 32.53
C LYS A 286 28.37 29.38 33.57
N ASP A 287 29.64 29.64 33.82
CA ASP A 287 30.36 29.16 34.97
C ASP A 287 29.49 29.21 36.23
N ASN A 288 29.44 28.05 36.84
CA ASN A 288 28.87 27.78 38.13
C ASN A 288 29.94 28.12 39.16
N ASP A 289 29.76 29.17 39.96
CA ASP A 289 30.14 29.03 41.36
C ASP A 289 29.38 29.98 42.29
N LYS A 290 28.70 29.37 43.27
CA LYS A 290 28.24 30.04 44.48
C LYS A 290 29.32 29.82 45.53
N ASN A 291 30.01 30.86 45.95
CA ASN A 291 30.55 30.87 47.31
C ASN A 291 30.51 32.26 47.97
N LYS A 292 30.19 32.21 49.26
CA LYS A 292 29.82 33.27 50.18
C LYS A 292 30.96 34.28 50.41
N ASN A 293 30.62 35.55 50.63
CA ASN A 293 30.69 36.20 51.95
C ASN A 293 30.70 37.74 51.85
N ASN A 294 29.95 38.34 52.78
CA ASN A 294 30.20 39.61 53.47
C ASN A 294 30.20 40.96 52.72
N LYS A 295 29.34 41.80 53.30
CA LYS A 295 29.61 43.15 53.83
C LYS A 295 29.28 44.37 52.97
N ASP A 296 28.37 45.10 53.58
CA ASP A 296 28.43 46.53 53.86
C ASP A 296 27.95 47.52 52.79
N ASP A 297 26.97 48.29 53.27
CA ASP A 297 26.83 49.73 53.12
C ASP A 297 26.11 50.33 51.91
N LYS A 298 24.96 50.92 52.28
CA LYS A 298 24.43 52.24 51.88
C LYS A 298 23.87 52.35 50.46
N LYS A 299 22.90 53.21 50.15
CA LYS A 299 21.92 54.08 50.83
C LYS A 299 21.35 54.93 49.66
N GLY A 300 20.04 55.18 49.60
CA GLY A 300 19.43 56.10 48.62
C GLY A 300 18.29 55.44 47.86
N ASP A 301 17.03 55.43 48.32
CA ASP A 301 16.14 56.53 48.69
C ASP A 301 15.52 57.24 47.46
N ARG A 302 14.17 57.24 47.43
CA ARG A 302 13.20 58.06 46.69
C ARG A 302 12.70 57.53 45.34
N ASP A 303 11.43 57.17 45.19
CA ASP A 303 10.15 57.90 45.38
C ASP A 303 9.73 58.78 44.18
N ASP A 304 8.44 58.66 43.91
CA ASP A 304 7.51 59.64 43.33
C ASP A 304 7.19 59.63 41.82
N LYS A 305 6.01 59.04 41.57
CA LYS A 305 4.78 59.72 41.10
C LYS A 305 4.72 60.29 39.66
N ASN A 306 3.80 59.65 38.92
CA ASN A 306 2.49 60.22 38.51
C ASN A 306 2.38 60.95 37.16
N LYS A 307 1.27 60.60 36.48
CA LYS A 307 0.42 61.35 35.54
C LYS A 307 0.72 61.37 34.04
N ASN A 308 -0.15 60.61 33.37
CA ASN A 308 -1.15 61.05 32.38
C ASN A 308 -0.75 61.50 30.97
N ASP A 309 -1.43 60.82 30.04
CA ASP A 309 -1.99 61.29 28.76
C ASP A 309 -1.01 61.62 27.64
N LYS A 310 -0.93 60.70 26.66
CA LYS A 310 -1.53 60.91 25.33
C LYS A 310 -1.31 59.73 24.38
N ASP A 311 -2.39 59.44 23.67
CA ASP A 311 -2.57 58.57 22.52
C ASP A 311 -1.37 58.49 21.56
N ASP A 312 -0.91 57.27 21.25
CA ASP A 312 -0.82 56.79 19.86
C ASP A 312 -0.42 55.30 19.82
N LYS A 313 -1.30 54.50 19.22
CA LYS A 313 -1.06 53.25 18.47
C LYS A 313 0.11 52.36 18.89
N ASN A 314 -0.20 51.23 19.53
CA ASN A 314 0.52 49.99 19.29
C ASN A 314 -0.45 48.85 18.99
N ASN A 315 -0.35 48.37 17.75
CA ASN A 315 -0.78 47.03 17.34
C ASN A 315 0.06 46.01 18.11
N ASP A 316 -0.40 45.55 19.26
CA ASP A 316 0.06 44.27 19.79
C ASP A 316 -0.89 43.22 19.22
N LYS A 317 -0.48 42.69 18.06
CA LYS A 317 -0.99 41.40 17.59
C LYS A 317 -0.57 40.38 18.64
N ASP A 318 -1.54 39.65 19.14
CA ASP A 318 -1.32 38.41 19.87
C ASP A 318 -0.34 37.54 19.07
N ASP A 319 0.84 37.30 19.63
CA ASP A 319 1.81 36.31 19.16
C ASP A 319 1.25 34.90 19.42
N ASP A 320 0.24 34.51 18.65
CA ASP A 320 -0.20 33.12 18.46
C ASP A 320 0.77 32.44 17.48
N ASP A 321 1.98 32.14 17.95
CA ASP A 321 3.00 31.40 17.20
C ASP A 321 3.04 29.90 17.58
N ASP A 322 1.87 29.29 17.80
CA ASP A 322 1.70 27.83 17.69
C ASP A 322 1.20 27.47 16.28
N LYS A 323 2.07 27.67 15.27
CA LYS A 323 1.83 27.23 13.89
C LYS A 323 2.09 25.73 13.74
N GLY A 324 1.33 24.89 14.46
CA GLY A 324 1.21 23.48 14.11
C GLY A 324 0.68 23.36 12.68
N LYS A 325 1.40 22.67 11.81
CA LYS A 325 0.96 22.49 10.41
C LYS A 325 -0.35 21.71 10.39
N ASP A 326 -1.16 21.95 9.39
CA ASP A 326 -2.39 21.19 9.20
C ASP A 326 -2.10 19.84 8.56
N ALA A 327 -2.96 18.84 8.81
CA ALA A 327 -2.90 17.57 8.08
C ALA A 327 -2.95 17.80 6.56
N ALA A 328 -2.18 17.01 5.81
CA ALA A 328 -2.09 17.09 4.36
C ALA A 328 -3.30 16.48 3.63
N GLY A 329 -4.11 15.67 4.31
CA GLY A 329 -5.36 15.14 3.79
C GLY A 329 -6.03 14.12 4.72
N TYR A 330 -7.09 13.48 4.21
CA TYR A 330 -7.91 12.54 4.95
C TYR A 330 -8.30 11.33 4.11
N LEU A 331 -8.28 10.17 4.76
CA LEU A 331 -8.76 8.90 4.24
C LEU A 331 -10.18 8.65 4.78
N VAL A 332 -11.15 8.48 3.88
CA VAL A 332 -12.55 8.24 4.24
C VAL A 332 -12.87 6.76 4.09
N PHE A 333 -13.45 6.17 5.13
CA PHE A 333 -13.82 4.76 5.17
C PHE A 333 -15.34 4.59 5.32
N ARG A 334 -15.92 3.66 4.55
CA ARG A 334 -17.31 3.21 4.66
C ARG A 334 -17.33 1.72 4.92
N ASN A 335 -18.00 1.30 5.98
CA ASN A 335 -18.08 -0.09 6.43
C ASN A 335 -16.69 -0.76 6.54
N GLY A 336 -15.70 0.02 6.98
CA GLY A 336 -14.30 -0.41 7.12
C GLY A 336 -13.47 -0.36 5.82
N ILE A 337 -14.06 -0.05 4.67
CA ILE A 337 -13.36 0.03 3.38
C ILE A 337 -13.06 1.49 3.05
N ARG A 338 -11.82 1.82 2.66
CA ARG A 338 -11.48 3.16 2.17
C ARG A 338 -12.20 3.44 0.85
N ILE A 339 -12.95 4.54 0.79
CA ILE A 339 -13.70 4.97 -0.40
C ILE A 339 -13.19 6.28 -1.00
N ALA A 340 -12.41 7.08 -0.27
CA ALA A 340 -11.88 8.34 -0.79
C ALA A 340 -10.54 8.76 -0.16
N ASP A 341 -9.84 9.63 -0.89
CA ASP A 341 -8.76 10.50 -0.42
C ASP A 341 -9.23 11.95 -0.62
N VAL A 342 -9.25 12.77 0.42
CA VAL A 342 -9.69 14.15 0.30
C VAL A 342 -8.73 15.11 1.00
N LYS A 343 -8.61 16.32 0.44
CA LYS A 343 -7.79 17.40 1.04
C LYS A 343 -8.58 18.27 2.01
N GLY A 344 -9.91 18.30 1.89
CA GLY A 344 -10.81 19.05 2.78
C GLY A 344 -11.35 18.20 3.92
N THR A 345 -12.16 18.82 4.78
CA THR A 345 -12.79 18.17 5.95
C THR A 345 -14.24 17.75 5.70
N SER A 346 -14.55 17.43 4.44
CA SER A 346 -15.89 17.02 4.01
C SER A 346 -15.82 16.08 2.82
N TYR A 347 -16.81 15.19 2.68
CA TYR A 347 -16.91 14.27 1.55
C TYR A 347 -18.38 13.91 1.26
N SER A 348 -18.78 13.93 -0.01
CA SER A 348 -20.11 13.50 -0.45
C SER A 348 -20.05 12.08 -1.00
N ASP A 349 -20.57 11.11 -0.25
CA ASP A 349 -20.63 9.72 -0.65
C ASP A 349 -21.91 9.45 -1.45
N LYS A 350 -21.76 9.13 -2.74
CA LYS A 350 -22.86 8.99 -3.71
C LYS A 350 -22.98 7.55 -4.24
N GLY A 351 -24.12 7.24 -4.85
CA GLY A 351 -24.39 5.92 -5.45
C GLY A 351 -24.72 4.85 -4.40
N LEU A 352 -25.23 5.27 -3.25
CA LEU A 352 -25.63 4.39 -2.16
C LEU A 352 -26.97 3.72 -2.45
N ALA A 353 -27.19 2.56 -1.84
CA ALA A 353 -28.47 1.86 -1.91
C ALA A 353 -29.48 2.53 -0.95
N PRO A 354 -30.72 2.82 -1.40
CA PRO A 354 -31.78 3.37 -0.55
C PRO A 354 -32.06 2.57 0.72
N GLY A 355 -32.48 3.25 1.78
CA GLY A 355 -32.82 2.64 3.07
C GLY A 355 -31.68 1.87 3.76
N THR A 356 -30.42 2.02 3.31
CA THR A 356 -29.29 1.24 3.81
C THR A 356 -28.49 2.05 4.82
N THR A 357 -28.10 1.41 5.93
CA THR A 357 -27.24 2.01 6.95
C THR A 357 -25.78 1.79 6.61
N TYR A 358 -25.00 2.88 6.63
CA TYR A 358 -23.57 2.87 6.40
C TYR A 358 -22.86 3.44 7.62
N SER A 359 -21.74 2.82 7.99
CA SER A 359 -20.86 3.30 9.07
C SER A 359 -19.60 3.92 8.47
N TYR A 360 -19.23 5.10 8.96
CA TYR A 360 -18.12 5.89 8.45
C TYR A 360 -17.06 6.13 9.52
N ARG A 361 -15.80 6.19 9.06
CA ARG A 361 -14.65 6.61 9.84
C ARG A 361 -13.73 7.45 8.97
N VAL A 362 -12.94 8.32 9.58
CA VAL A 362 -11.94 9.13 8.88
C VAL A 362 -10.60 9.06 9.59
N ALA A 363 -9.51 8.98 8.84
CA ALA A 363 -8.14 9.14 9.35
C ALA A 363 -7.46 10.32 8.65
N ALA A 364 -6.62 11.07 9.35
CA ALA A 364 -5.82 12.15 8.78
C ALA A 364 -4.43 11.63 8.39
N TYR A 365 -3.82 12.24 7.39
CA TYR A 365 -2.43 12.00 7.01
C TYR A 365 -1.67 13.31 6.77
N ASP A 366 -0.38 13.33 7.06
CA ASP A 366 0.51 14.47 6.81
C ASP A 366 1.29 14.36 5.49
N ALA A 367 2.16 15.33 5.22
CA ALA A 367 2.99 15.33 4.02
C ALA A 367 4.15 14.31 4.07
N ALA A 368 4.51 13.83 5.27
CA ALA A 368 5.49 12.76 5.51
C ALA A 368 4.87 11.36 5.32
N GLY A 369 3.53 11.29 5.28
CA GLY A 369 2.75 10.08 5.12
C GLY A 369 2.46 9.34 6.42
N ASN A 370 2.66 9.97 7.59
CA ASN A 370 2.14 9.41 8.84
C ASN A 370 0.61 9.53 8.85
N VAL A 371 -0.05 8.52 9.42
CA VAL A 371 -1.52 8.44 9.42
C VAL A 371 -2.03 8.26 10.84
N SER A 372 -3.01 9.07 11.22
CA SER A 372 -3.63 9.04 12.53
C SER A 372 -4.39 7.73 12.75
N ALA A 373 -4.74 7.43 14.00
CA ALA A 373 -5.83 6.49 14.25
C ALA A 373 -7.13 6.99 13.58
N GLN A 374 -8.03 6.06 13.25
CA GLN A 374 -9.36 6.41 12.73
C GLN A 374 -10.20 7.09 13.82
N SER A 375 -11.06 8.02 13.39
CA SER A 375 -12.06 8.65 14.26
C SER A 375 -12.97 7.62 14.94
N SER A 376 -13.67 8.06 15.98
CA SER A 376 -14.91 7.40 16.40
C SER A 376 -15.86 7.27 15.19
N PRO A 377 -16.57 6.14 15.06
CA PRO A 377 -17.45 5.95 13.92
C PRO A 377 -18.69 6.83 14.05
N ASP A 378 -19.24 7.26 12.92
CA ASP A 378 -20.60 7.76 12.84
C ASP A 378 -21.36 7.00 11.75
N SER A 379 -22.67 6.83 11.92
CA SER A 379 -23.48 6.02 11.02
C SER A 379 -24.72 6.77 10.57
N ALA A 380 -25.09 6.58 9.31
CA ALA A 380 -26.28 7.19 8.73
C ALA A 380 -27.02 6.19 7.82
N THR A 381 -28.34 6.31 7.79
CA THR A 381 -29.22 5.54 6.90
C THR A 381 -29.71 6.43 5.78
N THR A 382 -29.44 6.07 4.53
CA THR A 382 -29.97 6.78 3.36
C THR A 382 -31.50 6.78 3.38
N PHE A 383 -32.12 7.76 2.72
CA PHE A 383 -33.57 7.77 2.58
C PHE A 383 -34.07 6.54 1.81
N ILE A 384 -35.32 6.16 2.06
CA ILE A 384 -35.99 5.12 1.28
C ILE A 384 -36.44 5.75 -0.04
N GLU A 385 -36.39 5.00 -1.15
CA GLU A 385 -36.95 5.48 -2.41
C GLU A 385 -38.43 5.83 -2.26
N GLY A 386 -38.82 7.01 -2.76
CA GLY A 386 -40.21 7.46 -2.79
C GLY A 386 -40.74 8.20 -1.56
N ILE A 387 -39.92 8.47 -0.52
CA ILE A 387 -40.34 9.28 0.64
C ILE A 387 -39.31 10.41 0.92
N PRO A 388 -39.63 11.69 0.64
CA PRO A 388 -38.76 12.80 1.04
C PRO A 388 -38.76 13.00 2.57
N PRO A 389 -37.69 13.57 3.16
CA PRO A 389 -37.59 13.72 4.61
C PRO A 389 -38.69 14.63 5.15
N LYS A 390 -39.38 14.19 6.21
CA LYS A 390 -40.34 15.02 6.96
C LYS A 390 -39.61 16.23 7.56
N HIS A 391 -39.97 17.43 7.13
CA HIS A 391 -39.71 18.65 7.89
C HIS A 391 -40.52 18.58 9.19
N ILE A 392 -39.83 18.40 10.32
CA ILE A 392 -40.42 18.64 11.65
C ILE A 392 -40.23 20.14 11.90
N HIS A 393 -41.34 20.87 11.93
CA HIS A 393 -41.39 22.29 12.27
C HIS A 393 -41.36 22.53 13.78
#